data_AF-A0A7S2JF11-F1
#
_entry.id   AF-A0A7S2JF11-F1
#
_cell.length_a   1.000
_cell.length_b   1.000
_cell.length_c   1.000
_cell.angle_alpha   90.00
_cell.angle_beta   90.00
_cell.angle_gamma   90.00
#
_symmetry.space_group_name_H-M   'P 1'
#
loop_
_entity.id
_entity.type
_entity.pdbx_description
1 polymer ?
#
loop_
_entity_poly.entity_id
_entity_poly.type
_entity_poly.pdbx_seq_one_letter_code
_entity_poly.pdbx_strand_id
1 'polypeptide(L)'
;MYDPLHRVAPPMNASCAAQGLVPLQLTCSSSTFFHLLLNGTASGHSKEDIAQAMARLGSYEGCDVKPTQALSVMMAISVSILMLGLSMQPIQKLGVAAQAADKMLAIIGRMPPIDSFSDAGETPPDPKGNIEIREVTFAYPAAPDVNVCNGYSL
;
A
#
# COMPACT_ATOMS: atom_id res chain seq x y z
N MET A 1 -6.36 -24.69 41.35
CA MET A 1 -4.97 -25.16 41.13
C MET A 1 -5.06 -26.17 40.00
N TYR A 2 -4.81 -25.72 38.77
CA TYR A 2 -5.09 -26.45 37.53
C TYR A 2 -3.72 -26.84 36.94
N ASP A 3 -3.47 -28.14 36.86
CA ASP A 3 -2.21 -28.73 36.39
C ASP A 3 -2.25 -28.84 34.86
N PRO A 4 -1.34 -28.20 34.10
CA PRO A 4 -1.45 -28.11 32.64
C PRO A 4 -0.74 -29.24 31.87
N LEU A 5 -0.28 -30.32 32.52
CA LEU A 5 0.59 -31.32 31.88
C LEU A 5 -0.03 -32.69 31.53
N HIS A 6 -1.36 -32.77 31.33
CA HIS A 6 -1.96 -34.01 30.82
C HIS A 6 -3.10 -33.78 29.79
N ARG A 7 -2.80 -33.07 28.70
CA ARG A 7 -3.47 -33.34 27.41
C ARG A 7 -2.44 -33.85 26.42
N VAL A 8 -2.23 -35.16 26.44
CA VAL A 8 -1.70 -35.88 25.29
C VAL A 8 -2.74 -35.71 24.19
N ALA A 9 -2.48 -34.80 23.25
CA ALA A 9 -3.29 -34.67 22.04
C ALA A 9 -3.29 -36.04 21.33
N PRO A 10 -4.46 -36.59 20.95
CA PRO A 10 -4.49 -37.81 20.16
C PRO A 10 -3.77 -37.58 18.83
N PRO A 11 -3.15 -38.61 18.24
CA PRO A 11 -2.39 -38.45 17.01
C PRO A 11 -3.28 -37.84 15.93
N MET A 12 -2.82 -36.75 15.30
CA MET A 12 -3.48 -36.02 14.21
C MET A 12 -3.93 -36.93 13.05
N ASN A 13 -3.40 -38.16 12.99
CA ASN A 13 -3.79 -39.20 12.05
C ASN A 13 -5.27 -39.62 12.14
N ALA A 14 -5.90 -39.54 13.33
CA ALA A 14 -7.30 -39.94 13.47
C ALA A 14 -8.30 -38.90 12.93
N SER A 15 -7.95 -37.62 12.91
CA SER A 15 -8.88 -36.55 12.47
C SER A 15 -8.85 -36.31 10.96
N CYS A 16 -7.73 -36.55 10.28
CA CYS A 16 -7.64 -36.38 8.83
C CYS A 16 -8.28 -37.55 8.05
N ALA A 17 -8.16 -38.79 8.55
CA ALA A 17 -8.75 -39.96 7.89
C ALA A 17 -10.29 -39.94 7.89
N ALA A 18 -10.91 -39.35 8.92
CA ALA A 18 -12.36 -39.24 9.02
C ALA A 18 -12.99 -38.25 8.01
N GLN A 19 -12.16 -37.42 7.35
CA GLN A 19 -12.63 -36.34 6.47
C GLN A 19 -12.33 -36.62 4.99
N GLY A 20 -11.65 -37.72 4.65
CA GLY A 20 -11.36 -38.08 3.25
C GLY A 20 -10.45 -37.10 2.50
N LEU A 21 -9.78 -36.19 3.21
CA LEU A 21 -8.87 -35.20 2.64
C LEU A 21 -7.40 -35.60 2.88
N VAL A 22 -6.62 -35.56 1.81
CA VAL A 22 -5.16 -35.76 1.83
C VAL A 22 -4.49 -34.51 2.43
N PRO A 23 -3.58 -34.63 3.40
CA PRO A 23 -2.91 -33.48 4.00
C PRO A 23 -2.01 -32.78 2.97
N LEU A 24 -2.31 -31.52 2.66
CA LEU A 24 -1.61 -30.67 1.71
C LEU A 24 -0.19 -30.29 2.20
N GLN A 25 0.81 -31.04 1.75
CA GLN A 25 2.26 -30.81 1.88
C GLN A 25 2.78 -29.74 0.89
N LEU A 26 2.26 -28.51 0.92
CA LEU A 26 2.74 -27.42 0.03
C LEU A 26 3.38 -26.23 0.78
N THR A 27 3.36 -26.23 2.11
CA THR A 27 3.81 -25.07 2.91
C THR A 27 5.20 -25.23 3.56
N CYS A 28 5.76 -26.44 3.67
CA CYS A 28 6.99 -26.63 4.48
C CYS A 28 8.31 -26.43 3.71
N SER A 29 8.35 -26.76 2.41
CA SER A 29 9.58 -26.59 1.59
C SER A 29 9.83 -25.10 1.24
N SER A 30 8.76 -24.34 0.96
CA SER A 30 8.85 -22.88 0.80
C SER A 30 9.21 -22.19 2.11
N SER A 31 8.69 -22.65 3.26
CA SER A 31 9.04 -22.12 4.58
C SER A 31 10.50 -22.33 4.93
N THR A 32 11.11 -23.47 4.56
CA THR A 32 12.52 -23.75 4.86
C THR A 32 13.47 -22.93 3.97
N PHE A 33 13.13 -22.78 2.69
CA PHE A 33 13.88 -21.90 1.77
C PHE A 33 13.79 -20.42 2.19
N PHE A 34 12.61 -19.97 2.62
CA PHE A 34 12.41 -18.61 3.12
C PHE A 34 13.10 -18.37 4.47
N HIS A 35 13.14 -19.37 5.36
CA HIS A 35 13.94 -19.33 6.60
C HIS A 35 15.45 -19.34 6.34
N LEU A 36 15.93 -20.11 5.35
CA LEU A 36 17.34 -20.13 4.94
C LEU A 36 17.77 -18.79 4.31
N LEU A 37 16.87 -18.14 3.58
CA LEU A 37 17.11 -16.81 3.00
C LEU A 37 17.10 -15.70 4.06
N LEU A 38 16.22 -15.75 5.05
CA LEU A 38 16.13 -14.72 6.10
C LEU A 38 17.17 -14.91 7.23
N ASN A 39 17.56 -16.14 7.55
CA ASN A 39 18.48 -16.46 8.65
C ASN A 39 19.83 -17.00 8.16
N GLY A 40 20.30 -16.57 6.97
CA GLY A 40 21.49 -17.07 6.27
C GLY A 40 22.84 -17.03 7.00
N THR A 41 22.90 -16.74 8.29
CA THR A 41 24.11 -16.80 9.12
C THR A 41 23.78 -17.20 10.57
N ALA A 42 23.49 -18.47 10.83
CA ALA A 42 23.51 -19.01 12.19
C ALA A 42 24.31 -20.32 12.24
N SER A 43 25.63 -20.17 12.12
CA SER A 43 26.62 -21.20 12.40
C SER A 43 26.61 -21.51 13.91
N GLY A 44 25.79 -22.47 14.35
CA GLY A 44 25.75 -22.82 15.77
C GLY A 44 24.93 -24.04 16.21
N HIS A 45 24.28 -24.79 15.31
CA HIS A 45 23.54 -26.00 15.72
C HIS A 45 24.40 -27.26 15.58
N SER A 46 24.54 -28.01 16.68
CA SER A 46 25.18 -29.33 16.69
C SER A 46 24.43 -30.26 15.75
N LYS A 47 25.15 -31.11 15.01
CA LYS A 47 24.58 -32.05 14.03
C LYS A 47 23.52 -32.97 14.63
N GLU A 48 23.55 -33.16 15.95
CA GLU A 48 22.61 -33.98 16.73
C GLU A 48 21.22 -33.33 16.85
N ASP A 49 21.14 -32.00 16.99
CA ASP A 49 19.85 -31.26 17.05
C ASP A 49 19.11 -31.34 15.71
N ILE A 50 19.87 -31.28 14.61
CA ILE A 50 19.35 -31.42 13.25
C ILE A 50 18.86 -32.85 13.02
N ALA A 51 19.61 -33.86 13.47
CA ALA A 51 19.21 -35.27 13.35
C ALA A 51 17.95 -35.59 14.17
N GLN A 52 17.78 -34.96 15.34
CA GLN A 52 16.60 -35.16 16.20
C GLN A 52 15.37 -34.38 15.70
N ALA A 53 15.57 -33.21 15.09
CA ALA A 53 14.52 -32.49 14.36
C ALA A 53 14.05 -33.29 13.13
N MET A 54 14.99 -33.90 12.39
CA MET A 54 14.68 -34.80 11.28
C MET A 54 13.96 -36.09 11.73
N ALA A 55 14.31 -36.64 12.90
CA ALA A 55 13.63 -37.81 13.47
C ALA A 55 12.19 -37.51 13.93
N ARG A 56 11.89 -36.27 14.37
CA ARG A 56 10.53 -35.82 14.72
C ARG A 56 9.68 -35.44 13.51
N LEU A 57 10.30 -35.14 12.38
CA LEU A 57 9.60 -34.76 11.15
C LEU A 57 9.00 -35.97 10.41
N GLY A 58 9.21 -37.19 10.91
CA GLY A 58 8.71 -38.40 10.28
C GLY A 58 9.40 -38.66 8.94
N SER A 59 9.48 -39.93 8.57
CA SER A 59 10.04 -40.34 7.29
C SER A 59 9.38 -39.54 6.16
N TYR A 60 10.18 -38.79 5.40
CA TYR A 60 9.76 -38.26 4.11
C TYR A 60 9.53 -39.48 3.20
N GLU A 61 8.37 -40.13 3.31
CA GLU A 61 8.07 -41.19 2.35
C GLU A 61 7.98 -40.53 0.98
N GLY A 62 8.93 -40.93 0.13
CA GLY A 62 9.17 -40.33 -1.17
C GLY A 62 7.92 -40.44 -2.02
N CYS A 63 7.25 -39.31 -2.21
CA CYS A 63 6.29 -39.18 -3.29
C CYS A 63 7.12 -39.21 -4.58
N ASP A 64 6.91 -40.22 -5.44
CA ASP A 64 7.49 -40.27 -6.79
C ASP A 64 6.88 -39.16 -7.63
N VAL A 65 7.35 -37.93 -7.40
CA VAL A 65 7.01 -36.78 -8.23
C VAL A 65 7.85 -36.89 -9.48
N LYS A 66 7.18 -37.02 -10.63
CA LYS A 66 7.86 -36.95 -11.91
C LYS A 66 8.64 -35.63 -11.94
N PRO A 67 9.94 -35.64 -12.30
CA PRO A 67 10.79 -34.44 -12.26
C PRO A 67 10.20 -33.26 -13.06
N THR A 68 9.38 -33.56 -14.07
CA THR A 68 8.63 -32.58 -14.85
C THR A 68 7.58 -31.81 -14.03
N GLN A 69 6.92 -32.46 -13.08
CA GLN A 69 5.92 -31.81 -12.20
C GLN A 69 6.57 -30.88 -11.18
N ALA A 70 7.72 -31.28 -10.62
CA ALA A 70 8.47 -30.42 -9.71
C ALA A 70 8.98 -29.16 -10.43
N LEU A 71 9.51 -29.31 -11.65
CA LEU A 71 9.98 -28.18 -12.47
C LEU A 71 8.84 -27.23 -12.83
N SER A 72 7.65 -27.74 -13.17
CA SER A 72 6.52 -26.89 -13.52
C SER A 72 6.02 -26.05 -12.34
N VAL A 73 5.98 -26.63 -11.13
CA VAL A 73 5.57 -25.89 -9.93
C VAL A 73 6.58 -24.78 -9.60
N MET A 74 7.88 -25.06 -9.69
CA MET A 74 8.92 -24.05 -9.47
C MET A 74 8.87 -22.92 -10.49
N MET A 75 8.62 -23.24 -11.77
CA MET A 75 8.51 -22.24 -12.83
C MET A 75 7.26 -21.37 -12.64
N ALA A 76 6.13 -21.96 -12.23
CA ALA A 76 4.91 -21.22 -11.94
C ALA A 76 5.09 -20.19 -10.80
N ILE A 77 5.79 -20.59 -9.73
CA ILE A 77 6.10 -19.69 -8.61
C ILE A 77 7.02 -18.55 -9.08
N SER A 78 8.08 -18.88 -9.81
CA SER A 78 9.04 -17.89 -10.33
C SER A 78 8.39 -16.85 -11.24
N VAL A 79 7.53 -17.30 -12.17
CA VAL A 79 6.80 -16.40 -13.08
C VAL A 79 5.84 -15.50 -12.33
N SER A 80 5.18 -16.00 -11.29
CA SER A 80 4.25 -15.21 -10.47
C SER A 80 4.97 -14.06 -9.76
N ILE A 81 6.13 -14.33 -9.16
CA ILE A 81 6.93 -13.31 -8.47
C ILE A 81 7.42 -12.24 -9.47
N LEU A 82 7.83 -12.65 -10.67
CA LEU A 82 8.28 -11.72 -11.70
C LEU A 82 7.16 -10.75 -12.11
N MET A 83 5.94 -11.24 -12.33
CA MET A 83 4.81 -10.39 -12.72
C MET A 83 4.42 -9.41 -11.61
N LEU A 84 4.46 -9.84 -10.34
CA LEU A 84 4.25 -8.94 -9.21
C LEU A 84 5.29 -7.82 -9.17
N GLY A 85 6.57 -8.15 -9.40
CA GLY A 85 7.63 -7.14 -9.50
C GLY A 85 7.39 -6.10 -10.60
N LEU A 86 6.91 -6.53 -11.77
CA LEU A 86 6.59 -5.61 -12.87
C LEU A 86 5.35 -4.74 -12.58
N SER A 87 4.37 -5.26 -11.82
CA SER A 87 3.15 -4.53 -11.44
C SER A 87 3.37 -3.44 -10.37
N MET A 88 4.51 -3.42 -9.69
CA MET A 88 4.81 -2.44 -8.64
C MET A 88 5.08 -1.03 -9.21
N GLN A 89 5.58 -0.92 -10.45
CA GLN A 89 5.92 0.35 -11.08
C GLN A 89 4.75 1.36 -11.19
N PRO A 90 3.53 0.97 -11.61
CA PRO A 90 2.39 1.89 -11.66
C PRO A 90 1.89 2.35 -10.28
N ILE A 91 2.14 1.60 -9.20
CA ILE A 91 1.62 1.92 -7.86
C ILE A 91 2.17 3.25 -7.35
N GLN A 92 3.45 3.54 -7.59
CA GLN A 92 4.07 4.81 -7.19
C GLN A 92 3.40 6.03 -7.87
N LYS A 93 2.89 5.86 -9.10
CA LYS A 93 2.20 6.92 -9.84
C LYS A 93 0.86 7.28 -9.22
N LEU A 94 0.19 6.34 -8.54
CA LEU A 94 -1.08 6.62 -7.86
C LEU A 94 -0.91 7.60 -6.71
N GLY A 95 0.19 7.51 -5.96
CA GLY A 95 0.49 8.47 -4.88
C GLY A 95 0.68 9.89 -5.41
N VAL A 96 1.44 10.03 -6.51
CA VAL A 96 1.65 11.33 -7.17
C VAL A 96 0.34 11.86 -7.77
N ALA A 97 -0.47 10.99 -8.39
CA ALA A 97 -1.77 11.37 -8.92
C ALA A 97 -2.73 11.85 -7.82
N ALA A 98 -2.76 11.17 -6.67
CA ALA A 98 -3.56 11.58 -5.51
C ALA A 98 -3.11 12.95 -4.98
N GLN A 99 -1.80 13.18 -4.87
CA GLN A 99 -1.26 14.48 -4.43
C GLN A 99 -1.58 15.61 -5.42
N ALA A 100 -1.53 15.34 -6.72
CA ALA A 100 -1.91 16.31 -7.75
C ALA A 100 -3.41 16.62 -7.70
N ALA A 101 -4.24 15.59 -7.53
CA ALA A 101 -5.69 15.73 -7.41
C ALA A 101 -6.07 16.57 -6.17
N ASP A 102 -5.40 16.38 -5.04
CA ASP A 102 -5.63 17.16 -3.82
C ASP A 102 -5.47 18.67 -4.07
N LYS A 103 -4.39 19.08 -4.74
CA LYS A 103 -4.17 20.49 -5.12
C LYS A 103 -5.24 21.02 -6.06
N MET A 104 -5.67 20.22 -7.05
CA MET A 104 -6.73 20.63 -7.98
C MET A 104 -8.08 20.78 -7.28
N LEU A 105 -8.43 19.84 -6.40
CA LEU A 105 -9.67 19.87 -5.63
C LEU A 105 -9.70 21.05 -4.65
N ALA A 106 -8.56 21.39 -4.04
CA ALA A 106 -8.43 22.58 -3.20
C ALA A 106 -8.71 23.87 -3.99
N ILE A 107 -8.30 23.96 -5.27
CA ILE A 107 -8.58 25.11 -6.13
C ILE A 107 -10.06 25.16 -6.51
N ILE A 108 -10.68 24.02 -6.83
CA ILE A 108 -12.09 23.94 -7.22
C ILE A 108 -13.01 24.31 -6.05
N GLY A 109 -12.67 23.86 -4.83
CA GLY A 109 -13.48 24.09 -3.63
C GLY A 109 -13.31 25.48 -3.00
N ARG A 110 -12.46 26.35 -3.53
CA ARG A 110 -12.23 27.69 -2.96
C ARG A 110 -13.39 28.62 -3.29
N MET A 111 -13.86 29.39 -2.30
CA MET A 111 -14.82 30.48 -2.52
C MET A 111 -14.05 31.80 -2.68
N PRO A 112 -14.04 32.43 -3.86
CA PRO A 112 -13.36 33.71 -4.04
C PRO A 112 -14.12 34.84 -3.32
N PRO A 113 -13.42 35.85 -2.75
CA PRO A 113 -14.06 36.99 -2.10
C PRO A 113 -14.82 37.88 -3.10
N ILE A 114 -14.38 37.90 -4.36
CA ILE A 114 -15.06 38.54 -5.48
C ILE A 114 -15.47 37.42 -6.42
N ASP A 115 -16.75 37.06 -6.41
CA ASP A 115 -17.29 36.01 -7.25
C ASP A 115 -17.87 36.59 -8.54
N SER A 116 -17.26 36.25 -9.68
CA SER A 116 -17.72 36.69 -11.00
C SER A 116 -18.88 35.85 -11.55
N PHE A 117 -19.17 34.69 -10.96
CA PHE A 117 -20.29 33.82 -11.37
C PHE A 117 -21.55 34.08 -10.55
N SER A 118 -21.45 34.89 -9.50
CA SER A 118 -22.57 35.31 -8.68
C SER A 118 -23.43 36.33 -9.43
N ASP A 119 -24.74 36.09 -9.49
CA ASP A 119 -25.74 37.06 -9.95
C ASP A 119 -26.01 38.19 -8.92
N ALA A 120 -25.33 38.16 -7.77
CA ALA A 120 -25.41 39.22 -6.78
C ALA A 120 -24.72 40.50 -7.29
N GLY A 121 -25.46 41.60 -7.22
CA GLY A 121 -25.03 42.91 -7.67
C GLY A 121 -26.21 43.70 -8.22
N GLU A 122 -26.03 44.99 -8.42
CA GLU A 122 -27.01 45.82 -9.11
C GLU A 122 -26.60 45.99 -10.56
N THR A 123 -27.52 45.72 -11.48
CA THR A 123 -27.35 46.06 -12.90
C THR A 123 -28.08 47.38 -13.15
N PRO A 124 -27.37 48.53 -13.27
CA PRO A 124 -28.02 49.80 -13.49
C PRO A 124 -28.71 49.83 -14.87
N PRO A 125 -29.98 50.27 -14.97
CA PRO A 125 -30.75 50.24 -16.22
C PRO A 125 -30.28 51.27 -17.27
N ASP A 126 -29.67 52.38 -16.83
CA ASP A 126 -29.13 53.43 -17.69
C ASP A 126 -27.85 54.05 -17.07
N PRO A 127 -26.65 53.57 -17.45
CA PRO A 127 -25.40 54.07 -16.88
C PRO A 127 -25.04 55.46 -17.44
N LYS A 128 -25.12 56.51 -16.61
CA LYS A 128 -24.78 57.90 -16.98
C LYS A 128 -23.29 58.20 -17.18
N GLY A 129 -22.41 57.24 -16.89
CA GLY A 129 -20.96 57.37 -17.13
C GLY A 129 -20.21 58.37 -16.23
N ASN A 130 -20.80 58.81 -15.11
CA ASN A 130 -20.08 59.64 -14.15
C ASN A 130 -19.18 58.77 -13.27
N ILE A 131 -17.86 58.89 -13.44
CA ILE A 131 -16.86 58.12 -12.70
C ILE A 131 -16.15 59.07 -11.74
N GLU A 132 -16.06 58.67 -10.48
CA GLU A 132 -15.34 59.41 -9.45
C GLU A 132 -14.48 58.42 -8.66
N ILE A 133 -13.25 58.83 -8.34
CA ILE A 133 -12.31 58.07 -7.52
C ILE A 133 -12.07 58.90 -6.26
N ARG A 134 -12.30 58.32 -5.08
CA ARG A 134 -12.15 59.02 -3.79
C ARG A 134 -11.13 58.32 -2.91
N GLU A 135 -10.02 59.02 -2.64
CA GLU A 135 -8.98 58.64 -1.68
C GLU A 135 -8.52 57.17 -1.76
N VAL A 136 -8.41 56.65 -2.99
CA VAL A 136 -8.09 55.23 -3.18
C VAL A 136 -6.63 54.96 -2.86
N THR A 137 -6.41 53.97 -2.00
CA THR A 137 -5.10 53.44 -1.66
C THR A 137 -5.05 51.97 -2.10
N PHE A 138 -4.07 51.62 -2.91
CA PHE A 138 -4.00 50.31 -3.55
C PHE A 138 -2.55 49.81 -3.65
N ALA A 139 -2.37 48.53 -3.32
CA ALA A 139 -1.14 47.78 -3.50
C ALA A 139 -1.46 46.43 -4.15
N TYR A 140 -0.60 45.96 -5.06
CA TYR A 140 -0.80 44.66 -5.69
C TYR A 140 -0.47 43.53 -4.70
N PRO A 141 -1.23 42.42 -4.69
CA PRO A 141 -0.97 41.28 -3.79
C PRO A 141 0.43 40.66 -3.96
N ALA A 142 1.04 40.79 -5.14
CA ALA A 142 2.39 40.29 -5.42
C ALA A 142 3.51 41.12 -4.76
N ALA A 143 3.24 42.38 -4.43
CA ALA A 143 4.18 43.31 -3.81
C ALA A 143 3.42 44.20 -2.80
N PRO A 144 3.03 43.66 -1.64
CA PRO A 144 2.16 44.36 -0.68
C PRO A 144 2.85 45.59 -0.06
N ASP A 145 4.18 45.62 -0.03
CA ASP A 145 4.96 46.72 0.55
C ASP A 145 5.04 47.96 -0.35
N VAL A 146 4.62 47.85 -1.61
CA VAL A 146 4.69 48.94 -2.60
C VAL A 146 3.29 49.43 -2.94
N ASN A 147 2.91 50.56 -2.33
CA ASN A 147 1.66 51.24 -2.67
C ASN A 147 1.79 51.94 -4.02
N VAL A 148 0.93 51.57 -4.98
CA VAL A 148 0.86 52.20 -6.31
C VAL A 148 0.00 53.46 -6.26
N CYS A 149 -1.13 53.40 -5.53
CA CYS A 149 -1.97 54.55 -5.25
C CYS A 149 -1.92 54.84 -3.75
N ASN A 150 -1.73 56.10 -3.39
CA ASN A 150 -1.69 56.56 -2.01
C ASN A 150 -2.53 57.83 -1.86
N GLY A 151 -3.82 57.67 -1.56
CA GLY A 151 -4.77 58.78 -1.44
C GLY A 151 -5.14 59.44 -2.79
N TYR A 152 -5.20 58.68 -3.88
CA TYR A 152 -5.52 59.22 -5.20
C TYR A 152 -7.03 59.53 -5.34
N SER A 153 -7.36 60.72 -5.83
CA SER A 153 -8.75 61.15 -6.09
C SER A 153 -8.85 61.81 -7.46
N LEU A 154 -9.92 61.52 -8.22
CA LEU A 154 -10.21 62.04 -9.56
C LEU A 154 -11.71 62.21 -9.78
#